data_AF-A0A497N8X0-F1
#
_entry.id   AF-A0A497N8X0-F1
#
_cell.length_a   1.000
_cell.length_b   1.000
_cell.length_c   1.000
_cell.angle_alpha   90.00
_cell.angle_beta   90.00
_cell.angle_gamma   90.00
#
_symmetry.space_group_name_H-M   'P 1'
#
loop_
_entity.id
_entity.type
_entity.pdbx_description
1 polymer ?
#
loop_
_entity_poly.entity_id
_entity_poly.type
_entity_poly.pdbx_seq_one_letter_code
_entity_poly.pdbx_strand_id
1 'polypeptide(L)'
;MSVSLTFYGGVEGEVGGNQILLADEETRLKVLLDFGCNLERRGILYPFPMQPRSKEEMVNVGLAPAPEELLSHPFEAPLSCTLLSHPHADHTLAICLLPEGTPVLASPECLTMMEVRRSTRRRGPEDEVEHLSFTPLEHGRRLELAEGRAAVLPYYVDHSAVGSMGFLLEAGGRLVAYTGDIRFHGPLKSRSLDFERLLEEKEPDVLIVEGTNALEAKMVSEDRVRQDMAAIFGEAPSLVVVDVHPGDVWRVSSVVAAAKEAGRDVLMPLRLVAALEELRRKAPTSPGLAGTTLPDVREPNVLVYVRPKKRLERWERAVL
;
A
#
# COMPACT_ATOMS: atom_id res chain seq x y z
N MET A 1 -18.50 -22.49 16.19
CA MET A 1 -17.39 -21.90 15.41
C MET A 1 -17.98 -21.02 14.33
N SER A 2 -18.03 -19.71 14.55
CA SER A 2 -18.42 -18.74 13.51
C SER A 2 -17.33 -17.69 13.40
N VAL A 3 -16.41 -17.89 12.46
CA VAL A 3 -15.62 -16.79 11.92
C VAL A 3 -16.60 -15.84 11.24
N SER A 4 -16.48 -14.55 11.54
CA SER A 4 -17.30 -13.50 10.96
C SER A 4 -16.43 -12.51 10.20
N LEU A 5 -16.99 -11.95 9.13
CA LEU A 5 -16.38 -10.88 8.35
C LEU A 5 -17.31 -9.67 8.42
N THR A 6 -16.79 -8.55 8.92
CA THR A 6 -17.49 -7.26 8.96
C THR A 6 -16.77 -6.30 8.01
N PHE A 7 -17.50 -5.70 7.08
CA PHE A 7 -16.96 -4.75 6.11
C PHE A 7 -17.40 -3.34 6.50
N TYR A 8 -16.45 -2.51 6.94
CA TYR A 8 -16.70 -1.11 7.30
C TYR A 8 -16.50 -0.15 6.12
N GLY A 9 -15.75 -0.57 5.09
CA GLY A 9 -15.45 0.22 3.89
C GLY A 9 -14.91 -0.66 2.76
N GLY A 10 -14.88 -0.12 1.55
CA GLY A 10 -14.48 -0.88 0.34
C GLY A 10 -15.59 -1.80 -0.19
N VAL A 11 -16.85 -1.45 0.09
CA VAL A 11 -18.05 -2.19 -0.35
C VAL A 11 -19.05 -1.26 -1.04
N GLU A 12 -20.15 -1.81 -1.57
CA GLU A 12 -21.24 -1.04 -2.21
C GLU A 12 -20.80 -0.14 -3.38
N GLY A 13 -19.74 -0.55 -4.10
CA GLY A 13 -19.20 0.18 -5.25
C GLY A 13 -18.13 1.21 -4.90
N GLU A 14 -17.70 1.29 -3.64
CA GLU A 14 -16.51 2.07 -3.25
C GLU A 14 -15.25 1.44 -3.86
N VAL A 15 -14.41 2.28 -4.48
CA VAL A 15 -13.06 1.88 -4.92
C VAL A 15 -12.06 2.38 -3.88
N GLY A 16 -11.39 1.43 -3.22
CA GLY A 16 -10.50 1.71 -2.10
C GLY A 16 -11.26 2.01 -0.79
N GLY A 17 -10.54 2.33 0.28
CA GLY A 17 -11.10 2.51 1.61
C GLY A 17 -11.33 1.19 2.34
N ASN A 18 -10.53 0.18 2.02
CA ASN A 18 -10.67 -1.17 2.55
C ASN A 18 -10.51 -1.17 4.08
N GLN A 19 -11.54 -1.67 4.75
CA GLN A 19 -11.63 -1.79 6.21
C GLN A 19 -12.43 -3.05 6.53
N ILE A 20 -11.77 -4.20 6.60
CA ILE A 20 -12.45 -5.49 6.74
C ILE A 20 -11.99 -6.18 8.02
N LEU A 21 -12.91 -6.45 8.93
CA LEU A 21 -12.64 -7.12 10.19
C LEU A 21 -12.97 -8.61 10.09
N LEU A 22 -11.97 -9.47 10.25
CA LEU A 22 -12.13 -10.89 10.52
C LEU A 22 -12.14 -11.10 12.04
N ALA A 23 -13.21 -11.69 12.56
CA ALA A 23 -13.35 -11.95 13.99
C ALA A 23 -13.77 -13.40 14.28
N ASP A 24 -13.15 -13.98 15.29
CA ASP A 24 -13.49 -15.30 15.84
C ASP A 24 -13.62 -15.20 17.37
N GLU A 25 -14.85 -15.29 17.85
CA GLU A 25 -15.19 -15.09 19.27
C GLU A 25 -14.59 -16.17 20.17
N GLU A 26 -14.49 -17.40 19.68
CA GLU A 26 -13.97 -18.54 20.44
C GLU A 26 -12.46 -18.41 20.72
N THR A 27 -11.74 -17.87 19.74
CA THR A 27 -10.31 -17.57 19.89
C THR A 27 -10.03 -16.16 20.36
N ARG A 28 -11.08 -15.33 20.50
CA ARG A 28 -11.00 -13.91 20.85
C ARG A 28 -10.16 -13.11 19.84
N LEU A 29 -10.08 -13.61 18.61
CA LEU A 29 -9.27 -13.08 17.53
C LEU A 29 -10.01 -11.95 16.83
N LYS A 30 -9.32 -10.83 16.61
CA LYS A 30 -9.76 -9.75 15.73
C LYS A 30 -8.60 -9.34 14.83
N VAL A 31 -8.69 -9.64 13.55
CA VAL A 31 -7.71 -9.25 12.53
C VAL A 31 -8.36 -8.28 11.56
N LEU A 32 -7.78 -7.10 11.44
CA LEU A 32 -8.23 -6.11 10.48
C LEU A 32 -7.40 -6.23 9.20
N LEU A 33 -8.07 -6.32 8.05
CA LEU A 33 -7.46 -6.37 6.72
C LEU A 33 -7.57 -4.98 6.11
N ASP A 34 -6.42 -4.32 5.99
CA ASP A 34 -6.27 -2.91 5.68
C ASP A 34 -7.05 -1.98 6.62
N PHE A 35 -6.67 -0.70 6.61
CA PHE A 35 -7.45 0.34 7.27
C PHE A 35 -7.22 1.66 6.58
N GLY A 36 -7.81 1.76 5.39
CA GLY A 36 -7.72 2.92 4.53
C GLY A 36 -8.88 3.89 4.67
N CYS A 37 -8.95 4.87 3.76
CA CYS A 37 -10.09 5.78 3.65
C CYS A 37 -10.66 5.74 2.23
N ASN A 38 -11.99 5.85 2.09
CA ASN A 38 -12.60 6.16 0.80
C ASN A 38 -12.07 7.52 0.31
N LEU A 39 -11.21 7.49 -0.73
CA LEU A 39 -10.50 8.68 -1.21
C LEU A 39 -11.39 9.64 -1.98
N GLU A 40 -12.47 9.16 -2.60
CA GLU A 40 -13.46 10.00 -3.26
C GLU A 40 -14.19 10.86 -2.21
N ARG A 41 -14.75 10.21 -1.19
CA ARG A 41 -15.40 10.90 -0.06
C ARG A 41 -14.44 11.86 0.63
N ARG A 42 -13.21 11.41 0.90
CA ARG A 42 -12.17 12.26 1.49
C ARG A 42 -11.85 13.47 0.61
N GLY A 43 -11.77 13.30 -0.70
CA GLY A 43 -11.49 14.37 -1.66
C GLY A 43 -12.57 15.45 -1.69
N ILE A 44 -13.84 15.06 -1.54
CA ILE A 44 -14.98 15.98 -1.44
C ILE A 44 -14.91 16.80 -0.14
N LEU A 45 -14.62 16.15 0.99
CA LEU A 45 -14.60 16.78 2.31
C LEU A 45 -13.36 17.64 2.55
N TYR A 46 -12.22 17.23 2.00
CA TYR A 46 -10.90 17.82 2.26
C TYR A 46 -10.12 18.04 0.95
N PRO A 47 -10.60 18.90 0.03
CA PRO A 47 -9.87 19.23 -1.18
C PRO A 47 -8.55 19.93 -0.84
N PHE A 48 -7.53 19.69 -1.66
CA PHE A 48 -6.20 20.26 -1.43
C PHE A 48 -6.26 21.79 -1.27
N PRO A 49 -5.57 22.39 -0.26
CA PRO A 49 -4.65 21.75 0.69
C PRO A 49 -5.26 21.36 2.04
N MET A 50 -6.59 21.21 2.14
CA MET A 50 -7.27 20.90 3.39
C MET A 50 -7.02 19.47 3.86
N GLN A 51 -7.04 19.30 5.18
CA GLN A 51 -6.89 18.04 5.88
C GLN A 51 -7.85 18.04 7.09
N PRO A 52 -8.22 16.86 7.63
CA PRO A 52 -8.92 16.79 8.91
C PRO A 52 -8.18 17.57 10.00
N ARG A 53 -8.92 18.20 10.92
CA ARG A 53 -8.33 18.95 12.04
C ARG A 53 -8.01 18.05 13.23
N SER A 54 -8.70 16.93 13.35
CA SER A 54 -8.47 15.92 14.39
C SER A 54 -8.84 14.52 13.89
N LYS A 55 -8.39 13.51 14.63
CA LYS A 55 -8.79 12.11 14.46
C LYS A 55 -10.31 11.92 14.66
N GLU A 56 -10.88 12.61 15.64
CA GLU A 56 -12.33 12.60 15.90
C GLU A 56 -13.13 13.11 14.70
N GLU A 57 -12.64 14.14 14.00
CA GLU A 57 -13.29 14.64 12.79
C GLU A 57 -13.38 13.56 11.69
N MET A 58 -12.33 12.75 11.51
CA MET A 58 -12.32 11.66 10.54
C MET A 58 -13.41 10.61 10.82
N VAL A 59 -13.65 10.30 12.09
CA VAL A 59 -14.74 9.41 12.52
C VAL A 59 -16.10 10.07 12.27
N ASN A 60 -16.26 11.32 12.72
CA ASN A 60 -17.52 12.07 12.62
C ASN A 60 -18.00 12.25 11.17
N VAL A 61 -17.07 12.40 10.22
CA VAL A 61 -17.41 12.51 8.79
C VAL A 61 -17.51 11.15 8.09
N GLY A 62 -17.37 10.04 8.82
CA GLY A 62 -17.55 8.68 8.33
C GLY A 62 -16.45 8.21 7.38
N LEU A 63 -15.19 8.58 7.64
CA LEU A 63 -14.05 8.02 6.90
C LEU A 63 -13.61 6.65 7.42
N ALA A 64 -13.91 6.34 8.68
CA ALA A 64 -13.61 5.07 9.33
C ALA A 64 -14.48 4.90 10.59
N PRO A 65 -14.66 3.67 11.11
CA PRO A 65 -15.33 3.44 12.38
C PRO A 65 -14.54 4.05 13.55
N ALA A 66 -15.25 4.32 14.65
CA ALA A 66 -14.64 4.78 15.89
C ALA A 66 -13.73 3.69 16.50
N PRO A 67 -12.66 4.04 17.23
CA PRO A 67 -11.83 3.07 17.94
C PRO A 67 -12.64 2.16 18.88
N GLU A 68 -13.66 2.71 19.53
CA GLU A 68 -14.55 1.98 20.44
C GLU A 68 -15.38 0.91 19.71
N GLU A 69 -15.76 1.16 18.46
CA GLU A 69 -16.46 0.17 17.61
C GLU A 69 -15.53 -1.01 17.33
N LEU A 70 -14.26 -0.75 16.99
CA LEU A 70 -13.27 -1.82 16.75
C LEU A 70 -13.00 -2.68 17.99
N LEU A 71 -13.11 -2.09 19.19
CA LEU A 71 -12.95 -2.79 20.45
C LEU A 71 -14.20 -3.59 20.86
N SER A 72 -15.40 -3.08 20.60
CA SER A 72 -16.66 -3.67 21.07
C SER A 72 -17.35 -4.60 20.07
N HIS A 73 -17.20 -4.37 18.76
CA HIS A 73 -17.82 -5.18 17.71
C HIS A 73 -16.85 -6.24 17.14
N PRO A 74 -17.31 -7.47 16.85
CA PRO A 74 -18.61 -8.05 17.23
C PRO A 74 -18.70 -8.45 18.70
N PHE A 75 -17.58 -8.43 19.43
CA PHE A 75 -17.49 -8.69 20.87
C PHE A 75 -16.38 -7.83 21.48
N GLU A 76 -16.43 -7.58 22.79
CA GLU A 76 -15.42 -6.78 23.51
C GLU A 76 -14.05 -7.45 23.50
N ALA A 77 -13.06 -6.97 22.73
CA ALA A 77 -11.68 -7.47 22.68
C ALA A 77 -10.74 -6.45 22.02
N PRO A 78 -9.44 -6.43 22.37
CA PRO A 78 -8.46 -5.68 21.58
C PRO A 78 -8.31 -6.27 20.17
N LEU A 79 -7.86 -5.45 19.22
CA LEU A 79 -7.41 -5.95 17.93
C LEU A 79 -6.16 -6.81 18.13
N SER A 80 -6.20 -8.05 17.63
CA SER A 80 -5.03 -8.93 17.63
C SER A 80 -3.94 -8.38 16.72
N CYS A 81 -4.36 -7.89 15.55
CA CYS A 81 -3.51 -7.12 14.65
C CYS A 81 -4.29 -6.45 13.52
N THR A 82 -3.62 -5.55 12.80
CA THR A 82 -4.02 -5.02 11.49
C THR A 82 -2.98 -5.44 10.44
N LEU A 83 -3.40 -6.13 9.40
CA LEU A 83 -2.58 -6.50 8.25
C LEU A 83 -2.75 -5.43 7.17
N LEU A 84 -1.67 -4.82 6.71
CA LEU A 84 -1.69 -3.91 5.57
C LEU A 84 -1.17 -4.63 4.32
N SER A 85 -2.01 -4.70 3.29
CA SER A 85 -1.64 -5.31 2.01
C SER A 85 -0.57 -4.48 1.31
N HIS A 86 -0.70 -3.15 1.29
CA HIS A 86 0.22 -2.26 0.57
C HIS A 86 0.10 -0.78 1.01
N PRO A 87 1.05 0.12 0.64
CA PRO A 87 1.16 1.46 1.24
C PRO A 87 0.24 2.55 0.65
N HIS A 88 -0.75 2.21 -0.18
CA HIS A 88 -1.66 3.23 -0.73
C HIS A 88 -2.58 3.81 0.36
N ALA A 89 -3.09 5.03 0.11
CA ALA A 89 -3.82 5.78 1.12
C ALA A 89 -5.18 5.14 1.44
N ASP A 90 -5.84 4.61 0.42
CA ASP A 90 -7.05 3.82 0.48
C ASP A 90 -6.90 2.46 1.17
N HIS A 91 -5.70 2.10 1.62
CA HIS A 91 -5.42 0.92 2.46
C HIS A 91 -4.82 1.26 3.83
N THR A 92 -4.27 2.47 4.00
CA THR A 92 -3.45 2.82 5.20
C THR A 92 -3.82 4.12 5.89
N LEU A 93 -4.61 5.01 5.29
CA LEU A 93 -4.76 6.38 5.78
C LEU A 93 -5.55 6.48 7.09
N ALA A 94 -6.40 5.50 7.41
CA ALA A 94 -7.18 5.50 8.64
C ALA A 94 -6.45 4.85 9.83
N ILE A 95 -5.24 4.29 9.66
CA ILE A 95 -4.54 3.57 10.75
C ILE A 95 -4.29 4.44 11.98
N CYS A 96 -4.26 5.77 11.84
CA CYS A 96 -4.14 6.69 12.97
C CYS A 96 -5.31 6.58 13.97
N LEU A 97 -6.45 6.00 13.56
CA LEU A 97 -7.64 5.76 14.36
C LEU A 97 -7.66 4.39 15.04
N LEU A 98 -6.66 3.53 14.78
CA LEU A 98 -6.59 2.24 15.47
C LEU A 98 -6.38 2.42 16.98
N PRO A 99 -6.93 1.53 17.83
CA PRO A 99 -6.72 1.56 19.27
C PRO A 99 -5.24 1.55 19.66
N GLU A 100 -4.93 2.13 20.83
CA GLU A 100 -3.57 2.19 21.37
C GLU A 100 -2.93 0.81 21.50
N GLY A 101 -1.66 0.72 21.09
CA GLY A 101 -0.88 -0.51 21.13
C GLY A 101 -1.20 -1.52 20.02
N THR A 102 -2.15 -1.25 19.12
CA THR A 102 -2.51 -2.18 18.04
C THR A 102 -1.29 -2.55 17.19
N PRO A 103 -0.99 -3.85 17.00
CA PRO A 103 0.05 -4.31 16.08
C PRO A 103 -0.38 -4.10 14.62
N VAL A 104 0.44 -3.37 13.86
CA VAL A 104 0.30 -3.15 12.41
C VAL A 104 1.39 -3.94 11.70
N LEU A 105 0.98 -4.84 10.81
CA LEU A 105 1.88 -5.75 10.11
C LEU A 105 1.78 -5.56 8.61
N ALA A 106 2.93 -5.42 7.96
CA ALA A 106 3.00 -5.22 6.51
C ALA A 106 4.35 -5.70 5.99
N SER A 107 4.55 -5.73 4.68
CA SER A 107 5.88 -5.96 4.12
C SER A 107 6.90 -4.88 4.57
N PRO A 108 8.20 -5.21 4.65
CA PRO A 108 9.25 -4.23 4.92
C PRO A 108 9.20 -3.01 3.98
N GLU A 109 8.87 -3.23 2.70
CA GLU A 109 8.75 -2.18 1.69
C GLU A 109 7.54 -1.30 1.94
N CYS A 110 6.38 -1.87 2.29
CA CYS A 110 5.18 -1.11 2.66
C CYS A 110 5.47 -0.18 3.84
N LEU A 111 6.05 -0.72 4.92
CA LEU A 111 6.44 0.07 6.11
C LEU A 111 7.44 1.18 5.75
N THR A 112 8.37 0.89 4.83
CA THR A 112 9.35 1.87 4.35
C THR A 112 8.68 3.00 3.59
N MET A 113 7.78 2.69 2.67
CA MET A 113 7.05 3.69 1.89
C MET A 113 6.15 4.56 2.77
N MET A 114 5.49 3.97 3.76
CA MET A 114 4.70 4.71 4.74
C MET A 114 5.58 5.72 5.51
N GLU A 115 6.76 5.30 5.98
CA GLU A 115 7.68 6.17 6.71
C GLU A 115 8.26 7.30 5.85
N VAL A 116 8.66 7.00 4.61
CA VAL A 116 9.11 8.04 3.66
C VAL A 116 7.98 9.03 3.41
N ARG A 117 6.76 8.55 3.15
CA ARG A 117 5.60 9.41 2.88
C ARG A 117 5.30 10.30 4.09
N ARG A 118 5.48 9.81 5.32
CA ARG A 118 5.26 10.55 6.57
C ARG A 118 6.37 11.58 6.87
N SER A 119 7.62 11.24 6.58
CA SER A 119 8.79 12.08 6.85
C SER A 119 9.02 13.21 5.84
N THR A 120 8.48 13.07 4.62
CA THR A 120 8.68 14.02 3.51
C THR A 120 7.50 14.96 3.25
N ARG A 121 6.42 14.85 4.05
CA ARG A 121 5.23 15.70 3.98
C ARG A 121 5.00 16.45 5.30
N ARG A 122 4.17 17.49 5.23
CA ARG A 122 3.66 18.14 6.43
C ARG A 122 2.73 17.16 7.14
N ARG A 123 3.03 16.85 8.40
CA ARG A 123 2.21 15.99 9.23
C ARG A 123 0.86 16.64 9.54
N GLY A 124 -0.20 15.84 9.46
CA GLY A 124 -1.53 16.15 10.00
C GLY A 124 -2.04 15.00 10.88
N PRO A 125 -3.32 15.03 11.31
CA PRO A 125 -3.89 13.96 12.15
C PRO A 125 -3.80 12.55 11.53
N GLU A 126 -3.80 12.47 10.20
CA GLU A 126 -3.63 11.22 9.44
C GLU A 126 -2.21 10.62 9.53
N ASP A 127 -1.24 11.39 10.06
CA ASP A 127 0.15 10.97 10.23
C ASP A 127 0.47 10.55 11.68
N GLU A 128 -0.47 10.71 12.61
CA GLU A 128 -0.31 10.41 14.04
C GLU A 128 -0.50 8.92 14.31
N VAL A 129 0.60 8.17 14.27
CA VAL A 129 0.62 6.71 14.38
C VAL A 129 1.62 6.21 15.42
N GLU A 130 2.15 7.12 16.24
CA GLU A 130 3.13 6.82 17.28
C GLU A 130 2.59 5.90 18.40
N HIS A 131 1.26 5.81 18.55
CA HIS A 131 0.60 4.91 19.50
C HIS A 131 0.50 3.45 19.00
N LEU A 132 0.98 3.17 17.78
CA LEU A 132 0.94 1.85 17.16
C LEU A 132 2.31 1.17 17.17
N SER A 133 2.32 -0.14 17.03
CA SER A 133 3.55 -0.92 16.83
C SER A 133 3.59 -1.49 15.42
N PHE A 134 4.75 -1.39 14.76
CA PHE A 134 4.90 -1.83 13.36
C PHE A 134 5.82 -3.05 13.30
N THR A 135 5.34 -4.15 12.71
CA THR A 135 6.09 -5.39 12.57
C THR A 135 6.18 -5.81 11.11
N PRO A 136 7.40 -6.00 10.55
CA PRO A 136 7.54 -6.48 9.19
C PRO A 136 7.11 -7.94 9.06
N LEU A 137 6.42 -8.25 7.97
CA LEU A 137 6.03 -9.59 7.58
C LEU A 137 7.08 -10.23 6.66
N GLU A 138 7.24 -11.55 6.80
CA GLU A 138 8.14 -12.34 5.96
C GLU A 138 7.33 -13.21 5.01
N HIS A 139 7.67 -13.14 3.71
CA HIS A 139 6.99 -13.90 2.66
C HIS A 139 6.94 -15.41 2.96
N GLY A 140 5.74 -15.98 2.89
CA GLY A 140 5.48 -17.40 3.12
C GLY A 140 5.68 -17.86 4.55
N ARG A 141 6.10 -16.98 5.47
CA ARG A 141 6.30 -17.34 6.88
C ARG A 141 4.98 -17.29 7.61
N ARG A 142 4.60 -18.44 8.19
CA ARG A 142 3.45 -18.55 9.07
C ARG A 142 3.68 -17.73 10.34
N LEU A 143 2.78 -16.78 10.60
CA LEU A 143 2.69 -16.04 11.83
C LEU A 143 1.53 -16.60 12.66
N GLU A 144 1.81 -17.14 13.83
CA GLU A 144 0.79 -17.65 14.75
C GLU A 144 0.11 -16.50 15.51
N LEU A 145 -1.21 -16.60 15.63
CA LEU A 145 -2.08 -15.70 16.40
C LEU A 145 -2.91 -16.52 17.38
N ALA A 146 -3.53 -15.86 18.37
CA ALA A 146 -4.41 -16.48 19.35
C ALA A 146 -3.83 -17.77 19.99
N GLU A 147 -2.57 -17.70 20.40
CA GLU A 147 -1.82 -18.82 21.01
C GLU A 147 -1.77 -20.08 20.12
N GLY A 148 -1.59 -19.88 18.82
CA GLY A 148 -1.47 -20.96 17.82
C GLY A 148 -2.80 -21.50 17.30
N ARG A 149 -3.94 -20.94 17.74
CA ARG A 149 -5.28 -21.33 17.26
C ARG A 149 -5.69 -20.61 15.97
N ALA A 150 -4.92 -19.62 15.54
CA ALA A 150 -5.07 -18.93 14.28
C ALA A 150 -3.70 -18.64 13.67
N ALA A 151 -3.66 -18.36 12.36
CA ALA A 151 -2.42 -17.97 11.70
C ALA A 151 -2.65 -17.10 10.47
N VAL A 152 -1.61 -16.36 10.09
CA VAL A 152 -1.54 -15.59 8.85
C VAL A 152 -0.32 -16.02 8.07
N LEU A 153 -0.48 -16.23 6.77
CA LEU A 153 0.61 -16.45 5.82
C LEU A 153 0.57 -15.35 4.75
N PRO A 154 1.56 -14.45 4.72
CA PRO A 154 1.62 -13.36 3.76
C PRO A 154 2.42 -13.76 2.51
N TYR A 155 1.92 -13.42 1.33
CA TYR A 155 2.58 -13.70 0.06
C TYR A 155 2.66 -12.43 -0.78
N TYR A 156 3.81 -12.18 -1.43
CA TYR A 156 3.90 -11.03 -2.31
C TYR A 156 3.01 -11.24 -3.53
N VAL A 157 2.41 -10.15 -4.00
CA VAL A 157 1.66 -10.09 -5.25
C VAL A 157 2.18 -8.94 -6.10
N ASP A 158 1.86 -8.94 -7.38
CA ASP A 158 2.11 -7.80 -8.26
C ASP A 158 1.00 -6.77 -8.11
N HIS A 159 1.41 -5.51 -7.97
CA HIS A 159 0.56 -4.34 -7.96
C HIS A 159 1.43 -3.11 -8.29
N SER A 160 0.84 -1.92 -8.43
CA SER A 160 1.62 -0.68 -8.64
C SER A 160 2.40 -0.28 -7.38
N ALA A 161 1.86 -0.55 -6.19
CA ALA A 161 2.58 -0.29 -4.95
C ALA A 161 3.67 -1.33 -4.67
N VAL A 162 4.86 -0.85 -4.34
CA VAL A 162 5.97 -1.72 -3.91
C VAL A 162 5.64 -2.39 -2.57
N GLY A 163 5.97 -3.69 -2.46
CA GLY A 163 5.73 -4.45 -1.23
C GLY A 163 4.32 -5.00 -1.08
N SER A 164 3.50 -4.99 -2.12
CA SER A 164 2.12 -5.48 -2.05
C SER A 164 2.06 -6.97 -1.69
N MET A 165 1.18 -7.32 -0.76
CA MET A 165 0.97 -8.68 -0.27
C MET A 165 -0.51 -9.07 -0.26
N GLY A 166 -0.77 -10.33 -0.61
CA GLY A 166 -1.99 -11.05 -0.26
C GLY A 166 -1.76 -11.91 0.98
N PHE A 167 -2.85 -12.37 1.60
CA PHE A 167 -2.83 -13.10 2.86
C PHE A 167 -3.71 -14.34 2.80
N LEU A 168 -3.21 -15.43 3.39
CA LEU A 168 -4.02 -16.57 3.81
C LEU A 168 -4.19 -16.51 5.33
N LEU A 169 -5.43 -16.49 5.81
CA LEU A 169 -5.79 -16.42 7.22
C LEU A 169 -6.50 -17.71 7.63
N GLU A 170 -5.94 -18.39 8.61
CA GLU A 170 -6.53 -19.57 9.23
C GLU A 170 -7.13 -19.18 10.58
N ALA A 171 -8.44 -19.34 10.75
CA ALA A 171 -9.14 -19.07 12.01
C ALA A 171 -10.42 -19.91 12.10
N GLY A 172 -10.83 -20.32 13.30
CA GLY A 172 -12.08 -21.07 13.50
C GLY A 172 -12.29 -22.30 12.60
N GLY A 173 -11.20 -22.96 12.19
CA GLY A 173 -11.24 -24.10 11.25
C GLY A 173 -11.57 -23.73 9.81
N ARG A 174 -11.49 -22.45 9.43
CA ARG A 174 -11.68 -21.91 8.09
C ARG A 174 -10.42 -21.27 7.55
N LEU A 175 -10.28 -21.31 6.23
CA LEU A 175 -9.23 -20.61 5.49
C LEU A 175 -9.86 -19.45 4.70
N VAL A 176 -9.45 -18.22 5.03
CA VAL A 176 -9.85 -17.00 4.32
C VAL A 176 -8.66 -16.46 3.54
N ALA A 177 -8.82 -16.25 2.25
CA ALA A 177 -7.83 -15.58 1.41
C ALA A 177 -8.23 -14.13 1.19
N TYR A 178 -7.29 -13.20 1.32
CA TYR A 178 -7.44 -11.80 0.96
C TYR A 178 -6.33 -11.42 -0.02
N THR A 179 -6.69 -10.99 -1.24
CA THR A 179 -5.67 -10.70 -2.27
C THR A 179 -4.96 -9.37 -2.06
N GLY A 180 -5.58 -8.45 -1.29
CA GLY A 180 -5.29 -7.02 -1.46
C GLY A 180 -5.60 -6.59 -2.89
N ASP A 181 -4.94 -5.53 -3.34
CA ASP A 181 -4.94 -5.18 -4.76
C ASP A 181 -3.94 -6.05 -5.52
N ILE A 182 -4.38 -6.61 -6.65
CA ILE A 182 -3.60 -7.60 -7.40
C ILE A 182 -3.74 -7.40 -8.91
N ARG A 183 -2.60 -7.46 -9.62
CA ARG A 183 -2.57 -7.47 -11.09
C ARG A 183 -1.71 -8.61 -11.62
N PHE A 184 -1.83 -8.88 -12.92
CA PHE A 184 -1.11 -9.98 -13.60
C PHE A 184 -0.28 -9.50 -14.81
N HIS A 185 -0.03 -8.19 -14.92
CA HIS A 185 0.56 -7.57 -16.12
C HIS A 185 1.69 -6.57 -15.81
N GLY A 186 2.11 -6.45 -14.55
CA GLY A 186 3.25 -5.64 -14.15
C GLY A 186 4.57 -6.42 -14.11
N PRO A 187 5.66 -5.79 -13.64
CA PRO A 187 6.99 -6.41 -13.61
C PRO A 187 7.09 -7.60 -12.66
N LEU A 188 6.19 -7.69 -11.67
CA LEU A 188 6.20 -8.72 -10.64
C LEU A 188 5.15 -9.80 -10.85
N LYS A 189 4.51 -9.87 -12.02
CA LYS A 189 3.37 -10.77 -12.32
C LYS A 189 3.57 -12.23 -11.89
N SER A 190 4.81 -12.73 -11.90
CA SER A 190 5.11 -14.10 -11.46
C SER A 190 4.66 -14.34 -10.02
N ARG A 191 4.73 -13.32 -9.16
CA ARG A 191 4.31 -13.39 -7.76
C ARG A 191 2.79 -13.52 -7.61
N SER A 192 2.03 -12.79 -8.43
CA SER A 192 0.57 -12.99 -8.49
C SER A 192 0.20 -14.38 -8.98
N LEU A 193 0.92 -14.89 -10.00
CA LEU A 193 0.72 -16.26 -10.49
C LEU A 193 1.13 -17.33 -9.46
N ASP A 194 2.17 -17.07 -8.64
CA ASP A 194 2.54 -17.92 -7.51
C ASP A 194 1.43 -17.96 -6.46
N PHE A 195 0.85 -16.79 -6.15
CA PHE A 195 -0.25 -16.69 -5.20
C PHE A 195 -1.54 -17.33 -5.74
N GLU A 196 -1.86 -17.17 -7.02
CA GLU A 196 -2.97 -17.86 -7.68
C GLU A 196 -2.84 -19.39 -7.58
N ARG A 197 -1.66 -19.94 -7.93
CA ARG A 197 -1.40 -21.39 -7.76
C ARG A 197 -1.56 -21.86 -6.32
N LEU A 198 -1.16 -21.04 -5.36
CA LEU A 198 -1.33 -21.35 -3.95
C LEU A 198 -2.81 -21.36 -3.56
N LEU A 199 -3.62 -20.43 -4.07
CA LEU A 199 -5.06 -20.40 -3.84
C LEU A 199 -5.75 -21.63 -4.43
N GLU A 200 -5.33 -22.06 -5.63
CA GLU A 200 -5.80 -23.31 -6.26
C GLU A 200 -5.44 -24.55 -5.42
N GLU A 201 -4.22 -24.60 -4.86
CA GLU A 201 -3.77 -25.72 -4.02
C GLU A 201 -4.49 -25.77 -2.67
N LYS A 202 -4.73 -24.60 -2.06
CA LYS A 202 -5.23 -24.50 -0.69
C LYS A 202 -6.75 -24.48 -0.57
N GLU A 203 -7.47 -24.19 -1.67
CA GLU A 203 -8.93 -24.16 -1.75
C GLU A 203 -9.57 -23.38 -0.57
N PRO A 204 -9.35 -22.06 -0.45
CA PRO A 204 -9.88 -21.28 0.67
C PRO A 204 -11.41 -21.31 0.71
N ASP A 205 -11.97 -21.40 1.92
CA ASP A 205 -13.42 -21.34 2.15
C ASP A 205 -14.03 -20.00 1.68
N VAL A 206 -13.26 -18.92 1.81
CA VAL A 206 -13.65 -17.57 1.41
C VAL A 206 -12.49 -16.89 0.69
N LEU A 207 -12.77 -16.32 -0.47
CA LEU A 207 -11.85 -15.46 -1.20
C LEU A 207 -12.40 -14.02 -1.22
N ILE A 208 -11.65 -13.11 -0.60
CA ILE A 208 -11.84 -11.66 -0.69
C ILE A 208 -10.87 -11.15 -1.74
N VAL A 209 -11.40 -10.74 -2.90
CA VAL A 209 -10.61 -10.33 -4.06
C VAL A 209 -11.04 -8.95 -4.54
N GLU A 210 -10.08 -8.14 -4.99
CA GLU A 210 -10.38 -6.85 -5.61
C GLU A 210 -11.18 -7.01 -6.91
N GLY A 211 -11.99 -6.00 -7.24
CA GLY A 211 -12.90 -6.04 -8.38
C GLY A 211 -12.82 -4.80 -9.27
N THR A 212 -11.75 -4.01 -9.18
CA THR A 212 -11.67 -2.66 -9.78
C THR A 212 -11.86 -2.71 -11.30
N ASN A 213 -11.33 -3.74 -11.94
CA ASN A 213 -11.43 -3.96 -13.39
C ASN A 213 -12.35 -5.12 -13.76
N ALA A 214 -13.26 -5.55 -12.87
CA ALA A 214 -14.11 -6.72 -13.11
C ALA A 214 -15.14 -6.52 -14.24
N LEU A 215 -15.56 -5.26 -14.50
CA LEU A 215 -16.58 -4.93 -15.49
C LEU A 215 -16.02 -4.43 -16.82
N GLU A 216 -14.92 -3.67 -16.80
CA GLU A 216 -14.26 -3.15 -17.99
C GLU A 216 -12.73 -3.24 -17.85
N ALA A 217 -12.09 -4.06 -18.67
CA ALA A 217 -10.63 -4.16 -18.69
C ALA A 217 -10.08 -4.15 -20.11
N LYS A 218 -9.28 -3.13 -20.45
CA LYS A 218 -8.28 -3.22 -21.51
C LYS A 218 -6.94 -3.51 -20.85
N MET A 219 -6.48 -4.75 -20.93
CA MET A 219 -5.14 -5.08 -20.48
C MET A 219 -4.10 -4.49 -21.45
N VAL A 220 -3.32 -3.55 -20.96
CA VAL A 220 -2.12 -3.03 -21.63
C VAL A 220 -0.94 -3.39 -20.74
N SER A 221 0.07 -4.05 -21.31
CA SER A 221 1.28 -4.39 -20.56
C SER A 221 2.08 -3.12 -20.20
N GLU A 222 2.80 -3.14 -19.08
CA GLU A 222 3.70 -2.04 -18.72
C GLU A 222 4.76 -1.78 -19.81
N ASP A 223 5.19 -2.82 -20.54
CA ASP A 223 6.10 -2.67 -21.68
C ASP A 223 5.49 -1.86 -22.83
N ARG A 224 4.19 -2.06 -23.11
CA ARG A 224 3.50 -1.29 -24.13
C ARG A 224 3.33 0.17 -23.69
N VAL A 225 3.00 0.39 -22.41
CA VAL A 225 2.94 1.75 -21.83
C VAL A 225 4.29 2.46 -21.97
N ARG A 226 5.42 1.77 -21.72
CA ARG A 226 6.76 2.31 -21.91
C ARG A 226 7.04 2.71 -23.36
N GLN A 227 6.67 1.88 -24.34
CA GLN A 227 6.84 2.16 -25.77
C GLN A 227 6.00 3.36 -26.21
N ASP A 228 4.74 3.42 -25.79
CA ASP A 228 3.85 4.53 -26.11
C ASP A 228 4.37 5.85 -25.50
N MET A 229 4.90 5.82 -24.26
CA MET A 229 5.58 6.96 -23.65
C MET A 229 6.81 7.42 -24.45
N ALA A 230 7.68 6.49 -24.89
CA ALA A 230 8.88 6.83 -25.65
C ALA A 230 8.53 7.53 -26.99
N ALA A 231 7.49 7.06 -27.68
CA ALA A 231 6.99 7.70 -28.90
C ALA A 231 6.47 9.12 -28.63
N ILE A 232 5.61 9.29 -27.62
CA ILE A 232 5.08 10.61 -27.22
C ILE A 232 6.22 11.56 -26.85
N PHE A 233 7.21 11.08 -26.11
CA PHE A 233 8.36 11.89 -25.69
C PHE A 233 9.22 12.29 -26.90
N GLY A 234 9.42 11.39 -27.87
CA GLY A 234 10.18 11.66 -29.08
C GLY A 234 9.51 12.71 -29.99
N GLU A 235 8.19 12.70 -30.07
CA GLU A 235 7.41 13.62 -30.91
C GLU A 235 7.16 15.00 -30.27
N ALA A 236 7.21 15.09 -28.93
CA ALA A 236 6.90 16.33 -28.23
C ALA A 236 7.91 17.46 -28.59
N PRO A 237 7.47 18.66 -29.00
CA PRO A 237 8.39 19.73 -29.41
C PRO A 237 9.09 20.43 -28.23
N SER A 238 8.61 20.25 -27.00
CA SER A 238 9.08 21.00 -25.82
C SER A 238 9.02 20.16 -24.53
N LEU A 239 8.82 20.81 -23.39
CA LEU A 239 8.73 20.18 -22.07
C LEU A 239 7.58 19.16 -22.03
N VAL A 240 7.87 17.97 -21.52
CA VAL A 240 6.87 16.96 -21.19
C VAL A 240 6.72 16.91 -19.68
N VAL A 241 5.48 16.99 -19.20
CA VAL A 241 5.15 16.84 -17.77
C VAL A 241 4.46 15.50 -17.62
N VAL A 242 4.99 14.67 -16.73
CA VAL A 242 4.48 13.33 -16.45
C VAL A 242 4.06 13.28 -14.99
N ASP A 243 2.78 13.05 -14.74
CA ASP A 243 2.25 12.84 -13.40
C ASP A 243 2.13 11.33 -13.13
N VAL A 244 2.79 10.87 -12.07
CA VAL A 244 2.82 9.46 -11.67
C VAL A 244 2.63 9.38 -10.17
N HIS A 245 1.94 8.33 -9.72
CA HIS A 245 1.81 8.09 -8.29
C HIS A 245 3.21 7.84 -7.70
N PRO A 246 3.65 8.58 -6.66
CA PRO A 246 5.00 8.44 -6.11
C PRO A 246 5.29 7.06 -5.51
N GLY A 247 4.26 6.26 -5.21
CA GLY A 247 4.38 4.88 -4.77
C GLY A 247 4.61 3.86 -5.88
N ASP A 248 4.38 4.25 -7.15
CA ASP A 248 4.56 3.38 -8.32
C ASP A 248 5.99 3.50 -8.88
N VAL A 249 6.92 2.87 -8.17
CA VAL A 249 8.34 2.85 -8.54
C VAL A 249 8.58 2.15 -9.89
N TRP A 250 7.67 1.26 -10.29
CA TRP A 250 7.73 0.55 -11.56
C TRP A 250 7.41 1.49 -12.72
N ARG A 251 6.36 2.30 -12.60
CA ARG A 251 6.03 3.32 -13.59
C ARG A 251 7.11 4.38 -13.69
N VAL A 252 7.74 4.76 -12.58
CA VAL A 252 8.91 5.65 -12.58
C VAL A 252 10.06 5.05 -13.39
N SER A 253 10.32 3.75 -13.27
CA SER A 253 11.31 3.05 -14.11
C SER A 253 10.96 3.17 -15.59
N SER A 254 9.69 2.93 -15.95
CA SER A 254 9.22 3.05 -17.34
C SER A 254 9.40 4.47 -17.88
N VAL A 255 9.15 5.50 -17.07
CA VAL A 255 9.35 6.92 -17.46
C VAL A 255 10.83 7.22 -17.71
N VAL A 256 11.72 6.79 -16.80
CA VAL A 256 13.18 6.99 -16.96
C VAL A 256 13.70 6.30 -18.21
N ALA A 257 13.28 5.05 -18.45
CA ALA A 257 13.67 4.29 -19.63
C ALA A 257 13.14 4.91 -20.93
N ALA A 258 11.86 5.32 -20.96
CA ALA A 258 11.25 5.97 -22.12
C ALA A 258 11.89 7.32 -22.44
N ALA A 259 12.21 8.13 -21.41
CA ALA A 259 12.91 9.39 -21.59
C ALA A 259 14.31 9.19 -22.17
N LYS A 260 15.05 8.20 -21.68
CA LYS A 260 16.37 7.82 -22.20
C LYS A 260 16.32 7.42 -23.67
N GLU A 261 15.33 6.61 -24.06
CA GLU A 261 15.10 6.20 -25.46
C GLU A 261 14.77 7.41 -26.35
N ALA A 262 13.99 8.36 -25.84
CA ALA A 262 13.65 9.60 -26.53
C ALA A 262 14.77 10.67 -26.48
N GLY A 263 15.95 10.38 -25.91
CA GLY A 263 17.05 11.33 -25.79
C GLY A 263 16.76 12.52 -24.86
N ARG A 264 15.95 12.30 -23.81
CA ARG A 264 15.54 13.31 -22.83
C ARG A 264 16.05 13.03 -21.43
N ASP A 265 16.37 14.11 -20.72
CA ASP A 265 16.61 14.08 -19.29
C ASP A 265 15.28 14.08 -18.51
N VAL A 266 15.26 13.37 -17.38
CA VAL A 266 14.16 13.32 -16.43
C VAL A 266 14.50 14.20 -15.24
N LEU A 267 13.67 15.21 -14.99
CA LEU A 267 13.78 16.06 -13.81
C LEU A 267 12.85 15.53 -12.70
N MET A 268 13.44 14.87 -11.69
CA MET A 268 12.73 14.15 -10.64
C MET A 268 12.54 14.98 -9.36
N PRO A 269 11.35 15.02 -8.74
CA PRO A 269 11.16 15.71 -7.46
C PRO A 269 11.90 15.03 -6.32
N LEU A 270 12.49 15.81 -5.41
CA LEU A 270 13.29 15.32 -4.27
C LEU A 270 12.56 14.29 -3.38
N ARG A 271 11.23 14.36 -3.29
CA ARG A 271 10.43 13.38 -2.55
C ARG A 271 10.49 11.98 -3.16
N LEU A 272 10.46 11.87 -4.49
CA LEU A 272 10.57 10.60 -5.18
C LEU A 272 11.99 10.04 -5.06
N VAL A 273 13.00 10.92 -5.13
CA VAL A 273 14.40 10.55 -4.84
C VAL A 273 14.54 9.97 -3.43
N ALA A 274 13.92 10.60 -2.42
CA ALA A 274 13.93 10.10 -1.04
C ALA A 274 13.34 8.69 -0.91
N ALA A 275 12.25 8.41 -1.62
CA ALA A 275 11.63 7.09 -1.65
C ALA A 275 12.52 6.03 -2.30
N LEU A 276 13.07 6.35 -3.48
CA LEU A 276 13.94 5.44 -4.22
C LEU A 276 15.23 5.11 -3.47
N GLU A 277 15.87 6.12 -2.88
CA GLU A 277 17.10 5.93 -2.10
C GLU A 277 16.86 5.11 -0.83
N GLU A 278 15.75 5.35 -0.11
CA GLU A 278 15.44 4.57 1.09
C GLU A 278 15.07 3.12 0.76
N LEU A 279 14.29 2.89 -0.29
CA LEU A 279 14.02 1.54 -0.79
C LEU A 279 15.32 0.84 -1.21
N ARG A 280 16.19 1.53 -1.93
CA ARG A 280 17.48 0.99 -2.36
C ARG A 280 18.39 0.64 -1.19
N ARG A 281 18.43 1.50 -0.17
CA ARG A 281 19.19 1.27 1.06
C ARG A 281 18.74 0.00 1.77
N LYS A 282 17.44 -0.29 1.77
CA LYS A 282 16.85 -1.49 2.40
C LYS A 282 16.77 -2.71 1.49
N ALA A 283 16.89 -2.55 0.17
CA ALA A 283 16.79 -3.62 -0.82
C ALA A 283 17.61 -4.88 -0.49
N PRO A 284 18.86 -4.80 0.03
CA PRO A 284 19.63 -5.99 0.40
C PRO A 284 18.98 -6.89 1.45
N THR A 285 18.11 -6.32 2.29
CA THR A 285 17.39 -7.03 3.37
C THR A 285 15.89 -7.12 3.08
N SER A 286 15.45 -6.80 1.86
CA SER A 286 14.04 -6.67 1.51
C SER A 286 13.62 -7.75 0.52
N PRO A 287 12.95 -8.83 0.97
CA PRO A 287 12.60 -9.95 0.10
C PRO A 287 11.70 -9.55 -1.08
N GLY A 288 10.85 -8.54 -0.89
CA GLY A 288 9.96 -8.01 -1.93
C GLY A 288 10.70 -7.24 -3.01
N LEU A 289 11.96 -6.86 -2.80
CA LEU A 289 12.83 -6.25 -3.81
C LEU A 289 13.85 -7.23 -4.41
N ALA A 290 13.93 -8.47 -3.90
CA ALA A 290 14.86 -9.47 -4.41
C ALA A 290 14.60 -9.75 -5.91
N GLY A 291 15.68 -9.70 -6.69
CA GLY A 291 15.61 -9.91 -8.15
C GLY A 291 14.98 -8.75 -8.94
N THR A 292 14.66 -7.64 -8.29
CA THR A 292 14.08 -6.46 -8.95
C THR A 292 15.14 -5.38 -9.21
N THR A 293 14.89 -4.54 -10.21
CA THR A 293 15.72 -3.37 -10.50
C THR A 293 14.92 -2.10 -10.23
N LEU A 294 15.24 -1.42 -9.12
CA LEU A 294 14.67 -0.11 -8.83
C LEU A 294 15.27 0.95 -9.77
N PRO A 295 14.51 2.02 -10.11
CA PRO A 295 15.06 3.19 -10.80
C PRO A 295 16.31 3.72 -10.09
N ASP A 296 17.41 3.89 -10.82
CA ASP A 296 18.64 4.48 -10.29
C ASP A 296 18.63 5.99 -10.54
N VAL A 297 18.48 6.78 -9.48
CA VAL A 297 18.50 8.25 -9.56
C VAL A 297 19.86 8.82 -9.97
N ARG A 298 20.88 7.97 -10.09
CA ARG A 298 22.25 8.32 -10.54
C ARG A 298 22.47 8.00 -12.02
N GLU A 299 21.45 7.57 -12.75
CA GLU A 299 21.54 7.46 -14.20
C GLU A 299 21.87 8.82 -14.84
N PRO A 300 22.69 8.88 -15.90
CA PRO A 300 23.13 10.14 -16.49
C PRO A 300 22.00 11.07 -16.95
N ASN A 301 20.85 10.49 -17.35
CA ASN A 301 19.68 11.24 -17.80
C ASN A 301 18.66 11.51 -16.67
N VAL A 302 19.05 11.37 -15.40
CA VAL A 302 18.21 11.71 -14.25
C VAL A 302 18.80 12.92 -13.53
N LEU A 303 17.99 13.97 -13.43
CA LEU A 303 18.30 15.22 -12.73
C LEU A 303 17.37 15.34 -11.51
N VAL A 304 17.87 15.90 -10.42
CA VAL A 304 17.06 16.12 -9.20
C VAL A 304 16.56 17.56 -9.14
N TYR A 305 15.24 17.73 -9.10
CA TYR A 305 14.62 19.02 -8.86
C TYR A 305 14.67 19.38 -7.38
N VAL A 306 15.48 20.39 -7.08
CA VAL A 306 15.54 21.03 -5.76
C VAL A 306 14.87 22.38 -5.85
N ARG A 307 13.72 22.52 -5.20
CA ARG A 307 13.02 23.80 -5.13
C ARG A 307 13.92 24.82 -4.39
N PRO A 308 14.17 26.02 -4.96
CA PRO A 308 14.89 27.07 -4.25
C PRO A 308 14.15 27.45 -2.96
N LYS A 309 14.76 27.16 -1.81
CA LYS A 309 14.24 27.49 -0.47
C LYS A 309 15.31 28.25 0.31
N LYS A 310 14.89 29.23 1.11
CA LYS A 310 15.78 29.93 2.07
C LYS A 310 16.37 28.98 3.11
N ARG A 311 15.61 27.94 3.49
CA ARG A 311 16.01 26.91 4.44
C ARG A 311 15.43 25.57 3.98
N LEU A 312 16.29 24.59 3.80
CA LEU A 312 15.90 23.21 3.57
C LEU A 312 15.43 22.56 4.88
N GLU A 313 14.38 21.75 4.78
CA GLU A 313 13.89 20.87 5.84
C GLU A 313 14.91 19.77 6.15
N ARG A 314 14.77 19.11 7.32
CA ARG A 314 15.73 18.10 7.76
C ARG A 314 15.85 16.93 6.77
N TRP A 315 14.73 16.45 6.25
CA TRP A 315 14.71 15.34 5.29
C TRP A 315 15.32 15.75 3.95
N GLU A 316 15.10 16.99 3.48
CA GLU A 316 15.68 17.48 2.21
C GLU A 316 17.22 17.49 2.27
N ARG A 317 17.79 17.86 3.42
CA ARG A 317 19.25 17.84 3.63
C ARG A 317 19.83 16.43 3.79
N ALA A 318 19.01 15.44 4.10
CA ALA A 318 19.47 14.06 4.24
C ALA A 318 19.54 13.35 2.88
N VAL A 319 18.83 13.86 1.88
CA VAL A 319 18.76 13.30 0.52
C VAL A 319 19.74 13.97 -0.44
N LEU A 320 20.04 15.26 -0.22
CA LEU A 320 21.03 16.04 -0.98
C LEU A 320 22.44 15.86 -0.43
#